data_AF-A0A2V8BCL9-F1
#
_entry.id   AF-A0A2V8BCL9-F1
#
_cell.length_a   1.000
_cell.length_b   1.000
_cell.length_c   1.000
_cell.angle_alpha   90.00
_cell.angle_beta   90.00
_cell.angle_gamma   90.00
#
_symmetry.space_group_name_H-M   'P 1'
#
loop_
_entity.id
_entity.type
_entity.pdbx_description
1 polymer ?
#
loop_
_entity_poly.entity_id
_entity_poly.type
_entity_poly.pdbx_seq_one_letter_code
_entity_poly.pdbx_strand_id
1 'polypeptide(L)'
;QSATGKAMVERCGGDPHELTSFYVLANYRTPGARFFTKSHAALFVAGELGWPWKMARLAGILPAALLDRVYDVVARTRYRVFGRYDQCLMPRPEYRRRFVD
;
A
#
# COMPACT_ATOMS: atom_id res chain seq x y z
N GLN A 1 -1.19 7.65 12.93
CA GLN A 1 -1.71 8.07 11.60
C GLN A 1 -2.18 9.52 11.68
N SER A 2 -2.01 10.31 10.60
CA SER A 2 -2.53 11.68 10.49
C SER A 2 -4.05 11.72 10.28
N ALA A 3 -4.68 12.87 10.50
CA ALA A 3 -6.12 13.06 10.30
C ALA A 3 -6.54 12.82 8.84
N THR A 4 -5.76 13.35 7.88
CA THR A 4 -5.96 13.16 6.44
C THR A 4 -5.90 11.68 6.04
N GLY A 5 -4.97 10.92 6.63
CA GLY A 5 -4.86 9.47 6.39
C GLY A 5 -6.11 8.69 6.84
N LYS A 6 -6.65 9.00 8.02
CA LYS A 6 -7.86 8.36 8.54
C LYS A 6 -9.08 8.64 7.67
N ALA A 7 -9.32 9.92 7.36
CA ALA A 7 -10.45 10.34 6.54
C ALA A 7 -10.45 9.67 5.15
N MET A 8 -9.26 9.45 4.57
CA MET A 8 -9.15 8.82 3.27
C MET A 8 -9.42 7.31 3.30
N VAL A 9 -9.03 6.62 4.38
CA VAL A 9 -9.32 5.19 4.57
C VAL A 9 -10.83 4.98 4.77
N GLU A 10 -11.48 5.80 5.59
CA GLU A 10 -12.93 5.76 5.81
C GLU A 10 -13.72 6.01 4.52
N ARG A 11 -13.31 7.03 3.75
CA ARG A 11 -13.95 7.37 2.46
C ARG A 11 -13.89 6.22 1.45
N CYS A 12 -12.89 5.35 1.57
CA CYS A 12 -12.72 4.19 0.71
C CYS A 12 -13.29 2.89 1.30
N GLY A 13 -14.02 2.96 2.42
CA GLY A 13 -14.67 1.82 3.06
C GLY A 13 -13.72 0.90 3.84
N GLY A 14 -12.51 1.37 4.15
CA GLY A 14 -11.58 0.67 5.04
C GLY A 14 -11.73 1.12 6.49
N ASP A 15 -11.25 0.31 7.44
CA ASP A 15 -11.17 0.66 8.85
C ASP A 15 -9.78 1.25 9.19
N PRO A 16 -9.68 2.52 9.63
CA PRO A 16 -8.42 3.13 10.06
C PRO A 16 -7.78 2.50 11.30
N HIS A 17 -8.54 1.72 12.07
CA HIS A 17 -8.08 1.05 13.29
C HIS A 17 -7.52 -0.36 13.01
N GLU A 18 -7.80 -0.95 11.85
CA GLU A 18 -7.30 -2.26 11.42
C GLU A 18 -6.35 -2.19 10.20
N LEU A 19 -5.25 -1.43 10.33
CA LEU A 19 -4.24 -1.28 9.27
C LEU A 19 -3.26 -2.46 9.22
N THR A 20 -3.77 -3.66 8.97
CA THR A 20 -2.93 -4.85 8.79
C THR A 20 -2.20 -4.85 7.44
N SER A 21 -2.75 -4.17 6.44
CA SER A 21 -2.20 -3.98 5.09
C SER A 21 -1.91 -2.51 4.79
N PHE A 22 -1.23 -2.23 3.68
CA PHE A 22 -1.16 -0.89 3.10
C PHE A 22 -2.26 -0.70 2.03
N TYR A 23 -2.55 0.57 1.75
CA TYR A 23 -3.54 1.01 0.78
C TYR A 23 -2.89 1.94 -0.24
N VAL A 24 -3.38 1.87 -1.47
CA VAL A 24 -2.93 2.75 -2.55
C VAL A 24 -4.14 3.49 -3.11
N LEU A 25 -4.04 4.81 -3.13
CA LEU A 25 -4.99 5.70 -3.78
C LEU A 25 -4.36 6.30 -5.03
N ALA A 26 -4.71 5.74 -6.18
CA ALA A 26 -4.32 6.28 -7.46
C ALA A 26 -5.30 7.39 -7.87
N ASN A 27 -4.77 8.46 -8.47
CA ASN A 27 -5.57 9.57 -8.99
C ASN A 27 -6.47 10.25 -7.94
N TYR A 28 -6.04 10.33 -6.68
CA TYR A 28 -6.86 10.85 -5.57
C TYR A 28 -7.33 12.31 -5.73
N ARG A 29 -6.70 13.08 -6.64
CA ARG A 29 -7.07 14.47 -6.96
C ARG A 29 -8.14 14.58 -8.07
N THR A 30 -8.55 13.47 -8.69
CA THR A 30 -9.56 13.46 -9.76
C THR A 30 -10.79 12.66 -9.34
N PRO A 31 -11.95 12.84 -10.00
CA PRO A 31 -13.16 12.07 -9.71
C PRO A 31 -13.00 10.55 -9.90
N GLY A 32 -12.00 10.13 -10.69
CA GLY A 32 -11.68 8.72 -10.98
C GLY A 32 -10.67 8.11 -10.01
N ALA A 33 -10.75 8.44 -8.73
CA ALA A 33 -9.86 7.89 -7.72
C ALA A 33 -10.03 6.36 -7.65
N ARG A 34 -8.91 5.63 -7.70
CA ARG A 34 -8.90 4.16 -7.61
C ARG A 34 -8.26 3.74 -6.30
N PHE A 35 -8.96 2.87 -5.58
CA PHE A 35 -8.51 2.31 -4.32
C PHE A 35 -8.02 0.87 -4.53
N PHE A 36 -6.81 0.60 -4.08
CA PHE A 36 -6.24 -0.74 -4.08
C PHE A 36 -5.80 -1.12 -2.67
N THR A 37 -5.96 -2.39 -2.34
CA THR A 37 -5.54 -2.99 -1.07
C THR A 37 -4.76 -4.29 -1.29
N LYS A 38 -4.05 -4.77 -0.27
CA LYS A 38 -3.32 -6.04 -0.24
C LYS A 38 -2.50 -6.32 -1.52
N SER A 39 -2.72 -7.47 -2.15
CA SER A 39 -2.01 -7.91 -3.34
C SER A 39 -2.24 -6.98 -4.54
N HIS A 40 -3.45 -6.43 -4.70
CA HIS A 40 -3.75 -5.47 -5.77
C HIS A 40 -2.96 -4.17 -5.61
N ALA A 41 -2.82 -3.68 -4.37
CA ALA A 41 -1.98 -2.52 -4.08
C ALA A 41 -0.51 -2.80 -4.39
N ALA A 42 -0.01 -3.99 -4.03
CA ALA A 42 1.35 -4.41 -4.34
C ALA A 42 1.61 -4.52 -5.85
N LEU A 43 0.69 -5.12 -6.60
CA LEU A 43 0.76 -5.24 -8.06
C LEU A 43 0.72 -3.87 -8.75
N PHE A 44 -0.10 -2.94 -8.23
CA PHE A 44 -0.14 -1.57 -8.72
C PHE A 44 1.23 -0.90 -8.56
N VAL A 45 1.77 -0.91 -7.33
CA VAL A 45 3.09 -0.30 -7.02
C VAL A 45 4.21 -0.94 -7.82
N ALA A 46 4.24 -2.26 -7.93
CA ALA A 46 5.25 -2.97 -8.73
C ALA A 46 5.21 -2.57 -10.21
N GLY A 47 4.01 -2.26 -10.72
CA GLY A 47 3.82 -1.72 -12.05
C GLY A 47 4.37 -0.30 -12.25
N GLU A 48 4.31 0.55 -11.22
CA GLU A 48 4.82 1.92 -11.25
C GLU A 48 6.34 2.00 -11.05
N LEU A 49 6.96 0.96 -10.45
CA LEU A 49 8.40 0.88 -10.25
C LEU A 49 9.22 0.63 -11.53
N GLY A 50 8.59 0.26 -12.65
CA GLY A 50 9.28 -0.04 -13.92
C GLY A 50 9.87 -1.46 -13.99
N TRP A 51 10.75 -1.73 -14.96
CA TRP A 51 11.42 -3.04 -15.08
C TRP A 51 12.47 -3.21 -13.97
N PRO A 52 12.65 -4.41 -13.39
CA PRO A 52 11.97 -5.68 -13.69
C PRO A 52 10.63 -5.89 -12.96
N TRP A 53 10.30 -5.03 -11.99
CA TRP A 53 9.11 -5.14 -11.14
C TRP A 53 7.79 -5.13 -11.93
N LYS A 54 7.77 -4.53 -13.11
CA LYS A 54 6.63 -4.58 -14.04
C LYS A 54 6.22 -6.00 -14.41
N MET A 55 7.13 -6.98 -14.37
CA MET A 55 6.80 -8.41 -14.55
C MET A 55 5.88 -8.93 -13.44
N ALA A 56 5.89 -8.35 -12.24
CA ALA A 56 4.97 -8.74 -11.18
C ALA A 56 3.50 -8.51 -11.58
N ARG A 57 3.19 -7.59 -12.51
CA ARG A 57 1.82 -7.48 -13.06
C ARG A 57 1.36 -8.77 -13.75
N LEU A 58 2.27 -9.58 -14.29
CA LEU A 58 1.93 -10.89 -14.86
C LEU A 58 1.42 -11.86 -13.80
N ALA A 59 1.84 -11.70 -12.54
CA ALA A 59 1.28 -12.47 -11.43
C ALA A 59 -0.21 -12.16 -11.22
N GLY A 60 -0.73 -11.04 -11.74
CA GLY A 60 -2.16 -10.72 -11.78
C GLY A 60 -3.00 -11.66 -12.67
N ILE A 61 -2.38 -12.56 -13.44
CA ILE A 61 -3.08 -13.65 -14.15
C ILE A 61 -3.50 -14.76 -13.17
N LEU A 62 -2.81 -14.88 -12.04
CA LEU A 62 -3.16 -15.86 -11.00
C LEU A 62 -4.46 -15.43 -10.30
N PRO A 63 -5.26 -16.39 -9.80
CA PRO A 63 -6.48 -16.07 -9.07
C PRO A 63 -6.16 -15.23 -7.83
N ALA A 64 -6.94 -14.16 -7.61
CA ALA A 64 -6.74 -13.21 -6.52
C ALA A 64 -6.60 -13.90 -5.15
N ALA A 65 -7.31 -15.01 -4.93
CA ALA A 65 -7.21 -15.80 -3.70
C ALA A 65 -5.79 -16.36 -3.44
N LEU A 66 -5.06 -16.76 -4.49
CA LEU A 66 -3.69 -17.24 -4.34
C LEU A 66 -2.75 -16.08 -4.03
N LEU A 67 -2.88 -14.97 -4.75
CA LEU A 67 -2.10 -13.75 -4.53
C LEU A 67 -2.30 -13.20 -3.11
N ASP A 68 -3.54 -13.18 -2.63
CA ASP A 68 -3.87 -12.76 -1.28
C ASP A 68 -3.32 -13.72 -0.22
N ARG A 69 -3.34 -15.04 -0.45
CA ARG A 69 -2.70 -15.98 0.50
C ARG A 69 -1.20 -15.81 0.57
N VAL A 70 -0.53 -15.60 -0.57
CA VAL A 70 0.90 -15.29 -0.60
C VAL A 70 1.16 -13.98 0.14
N TYR A 71 0.34 -12.95 -0.12
CA TYR A 71 0.42 -11.67 0.57
C TYR A 71 0.24 -11.84 2.08
N ASP A 72 -0.71 -12.66 2.55
CA ASP A 72 -0.95 -12.90 3.97
C ASP A 72 0.23 -13.62 4.65
N VAL A 73 0.89 -14.56 3.96
CA VAL A 73 2.13 -15.20 4.46
C VAL A 73 3.26 -14.18 4.63
N VAL A 74 3.44 -13.32 3.62
CA VAL A 74 4.42 -12.24 3.68
C VAL A 74 4.06 -11.24 4.77
N ALA A 75 2.79 -10.84 4.90
CA ALA A 75 2.32 -9.89 5.90
C ALA A 75 2.53 -10.39 7.33
N ARG A 76 2.36 -11.69 7.58
CA ARG A 76 2.69 -12.34 8.87
C ARG A 76 4.19 -12.35 9.16
N THR A 77 5.01 -12.44 8.12
CA THR A 77 6.47 -12.60 8.25
C THR A 77 7.21 -11.27 8.14
N ARG A 78 6.58 -10.19 7.64
CA ARG A 78 7.25 -8.91 7.31
C ARG A 78 7.94 -8.28 8.50
N TYR A 79 7.31 -8.26 9.68
CA TYR A 79 7.90 -7.68 10.88
C TYR A 79 8.95 -8.60 11.51
N ARG A 80 8.90 -9.90 11.21
CA ARG A 80 9.92 -10.86 11.64
C ARG A 80 11.19 -10.75 10.79
N VAL A 81 11.07 -10.40 9.51
CA VAL A 81 12.18 -10.31 8.57
C VAL A 81 12.80 -8.90 8.53
N PHE A 82 11.97 -7.85 8.49
CA PHE A 82 12.43 -6.47 8.39
C PHE A 82 12.55 -5.76 9.75
N GLY A 83 12.09 -6.42 10.83
CA GLY A 83 11.94 -5.77 12.13
C GLY A 83 10.76 -4.80 12.17
N ARG A 84 10.52 -4.22 13.35
CA ARG A 84 9.58 -3.13 13.56
C ARG A 84 10.37 -1.89 13.93
N TYR A 85 10.01 -0.75 13.34
CA TYR A 85 10.55 0.53 13.78
C TYR A 85 9.67 1.04 14.92
N ASP A 86 10.24 1.20 16.12
CA ASP A 86 9.53 1.73 17.29
C ASP A 86 9.33 3.24 17.21
N GLN A 87 10.04 3.91 16.30
CA GLN A 87 9.93 5.35 16.09
C GLN A 87 9.43 5.68 14.69
N CYS A 88 8.60 6.72 14.60
CA CYS A 88 8.13 7.24 13.33
C CYS A 88 9.29 7.91 12.59
N LEU A 89 9.61 7.43 11.38
CA LEU A 89 10.58 8.09 10.51
C LEU A 89 10.03 9.46 10.10
N MET A 90 10.61 10.52 10.65
CA MET A 90 10.34 11.88 10.20
C MET A 90 10.99 12.08 8.82
N PRO A 91 10.24 12.51 7.80
CA PRO A 91 10.79 12.67 6.46
C PRO A 91 11.88 13.73 6.46
N ARG A 92 12.97 13.44 5.76
CA ARG A 92 14.01 14.45 5.46
C ARG A 92 13.38 15.64 4.74
N PRO A 93 13.96 16.85 4.85
CA PRO A 93 13.43 18.06 4.20
C PRO A 93 13.19 17.88 2.69
N GLU A 94 14.05 17.11 2.05
CA GLU A 94 14.02 16.77 0.63
C GLU A 94 12.72 16.05 0.22
N TYR A 95 12.14 15.24 1.11
CA TYR A 95 10.96 14.43 0.83
C TYR A 95 9.67 15.03 1.33
N ARG A 96 9.70 16.12 2.12
CA ARG A 96 8.49 16.75 2.69
C ARG A 96 7.43 17.07 1.63
N ARG A 97 7.84 17.49 0.44
CA ARG A 97 6.92 17.81 -0.68
C ARG A 97 6.11 16.61 -1.19
N ARG A 98 6.49 15.38 -0.81
CA ARG A 98 5.77 14.15 -1.16
C ARG A 98 4.69 13.78 -0.12
N PHE A 99 4.69 14.43 1.05
CA PHE A 99 3.71 14.22 2.11
C PHE A 99 2.62 15.29 2.00
N VAL A 100 1.39 14.91 2.35
CA VAL A 100 0.20 15.77 2.21
C VAL A 100 -0.06 16.60 3.48
N ASP A 101 0.71 16.36 4.55
CA ASP A 101 0.79 17.12 5.81
C ASP A 101 2.21 16.99 6.40
#